data_AF-A0A662C3W9-F1
#
_entry.id   AF-A0A662C3W9-F1
#
_cell.length_a   1.000
_cell.length_b   1.000
_cell.length_c   1.000
_cell.angle_alpha   90.00
_cell.angle_beta   90.00
_cell.angle_gamma   90.00
#
_symmetry.space_group_name_H-M   'P 1'
#
loop_
_entity.id
_entity.type
_entity.pdbx_description
1 polymer ?
#
loop_
_entity_poly.entity_id
_entity_poly.type
_entity_poly.pdbx_seq_one_letter_code
_entity_poly.pdbx_strand_id
1 'polypeptide(L)'
;MLKIKYEGIDDWNRPVFKDINSENRFGSVEILFPYWETEKSVLEKISEKHLCYFGKCFDGDPMGGIVKGIEIIRSDEIIPPKQARVVYFP
;
A
#
# COMPACT_ATOMS: atom_id res chain seq x y z
N MET A 1 15.05 10.77 -2.81
CA MET A 1 13.58 10.86 -2.80
C MET A 1 13.04 9.49 -3.17
N LEU A 2 12.21 8.90 -2.33
CA LEU A 2 11.68 7.55 -2.51
C LEU A 2 10.42 7.63 -3.38
N LYS A 3 10.34 6.84 -4.44
CA LYS A 3 9.22 6.87 -5.39
C LYS A 3 8.41 5.60 -5.22
N ILE A 4 7.13 5.72 -4.86
CA ILE A 4 6.27 4.55 -4.60
C ILE A 4 5.04 4.58 -5.50
N LYS A 5 4.52 3.40 -5.85
CA LYS A 5 3.27 3.22 -6.59
C LYS A 5 2.27 2.44 -5.76
N TYR A 6 0.99 2.75 -5.91
CA TYR A 6 -0.07 1.95 -5.32
C TYR A 6 -0.01 0.52 -5.85
N GLU A 7 -0.06 -0.46 -4.94
CA GLU A 7 -0.02 -1.88 -5.28
C GLU A 7 -1.36 -2.58 -5.00
N GLY A 8 -2.11 -2.12 -3.99
CA GLY A 8 -3.40 -2.67 -3.62
C GLY A 8 -3.78 -2.39 -2.17
N ILE A 9 -4.78 -3.13 -1.69
CA ILE A 9 -5.19 -3.19 -0.28
C ILE A 9 -4.92 -4.61 0.21
N ASP A 10 -4.28 -4.74 1.35
CA ASP A 10 -3.96 -6.03 1.96
C ASP A 10 -5.13 -6.63 2.75
N ASP A 11 -4.93 -7.84 3.28
CA ASP A 11 -5.95 -8.57 4.04
C ASP A 11 -6.42 -7.86 5.32
N TRP A 12 -5.68 -6.85 5.78
CA TRP A 12 -6.02 -6.06 6.97
C TRP A 12 -6.64 -4.72 6.61
N ASN A 13 -7.12 -4.58 5.37
CA ASN A 13 -7.72 -3.36 4.83
C ASN A 13 -6.74 -2.19 4.78
N ARG A 14 -5.43 -2.44 4.74
CA ARG A 14 -4.41 -1.39 4.70
C ARG A 14 -4.01 -1.13 3.25
N PRO A 15 -3.88 0.14 2.83
CA PRO A 15 -3.38 0.46 1.52
C PRO A 15 -1.88 0.17 1.46
N VAL A 16 -1.43 -0.51 0.41
CA VAL A 16 -0.03 -0.90 0.20
C VAL A 16 0.52 -0.20 -1.04
N PHE A 17 1.74 0.29 -0.90
CA PHE A 17 2.51 0.98 -1.92
C PHE A 17 3.87 0.31 -2.05
N LYS A 18 4.32 0.06 -3.28
CA LYS A 18 5.63 -0.54 -3.58
C LYS A 18 6.60 0.52 -4.09
N ASP A 19 7.84 0.49 -3.61
CA ASP A 19 8.93 1.25 -4.21
C ASP A 19 9.17 0.80 -5.66
N ILE A 20 9.34 1.76 -6.58
CA ILE A 20 9.61 1.45 -7.98
C ILE A 20 10.99 0.84 -8.20
N ASN A 21 11.94 1.06 -7.27
CA ASN A 21 13.33 0.62 -7.39
C ASN A 21 13.69 -0.56 -6.47
N SER A 22 12.77 -1.01 -5.61
CA SER A 22 13.04 -2.10 -4.67
C SER A 22 11.79 -2.90 -4.34
N GLU A 23 11.96 -4.01 -3.61
CA GLU A 23 10.83 -4.81 -3.10
C GLU A 23 10.22 -4.23 -1.82
N ASN A 24 10.66 -3.05 -1.38
CA ASN A 24 10.15 -2.42 -0.19
C ASN A 24 8.71 -1.93 -0.39
N ARG A 25 7.91 -2.18 0.63
CA ARG A 25 6.50 -1.79 0.69
C ARG A 25 6.25 -0.86 1.85
N PHE A 26 5.27 0.00 1.66
CA PHE A 26 4.84 1.03 2.58
C PHE A 26 3.33 1.00 2.64
N GLY A 27 2.76 1.31 3.79
CA GLY A 27 1.32 1.36 3.93
C GLY A 27 0.87 2.15 5.12
N SER A 28 -0.44 2.25 5.29
CA SER A 28 -1.03 2.94 6.44
C SER A 28 -1.67 1.96 7.41
N VAL A 29 -1.40 2.14 8.69
CA VAL A 29 -2.07 1.41 9.78
C VAL A 29 -3.22 2.22 10.41
N GLU A 30 -3.34 3.51 10.05
CA GLU A 30 -4.33 4.42 10.62
C GLU A 30 -5.53 4.63 9.68
N ILE A 31 -5.27 4.71 8.38
CA ILE A 31 -6.30 4.93 7.35
C ILE A 31 -6.52 3.63 6.60
N LEU A 32 -7.63 2.96 6.93
CA LEU A 32 -8.04 1.69 6.35
C LEU A 32 -9.08 1.90 5.24
N PHE A 33 -9.10 0.98 4.28
CA PHE A 33 -10.00 1.03 3.12
C PHE A 33 -10.62 -0.34 2.87
N PRO A 34 -11.89 -0.39 2.43
CA PRO A 34 -12.48 -1.65 2.00
C PRO A 34 -11.75 -2.19 0.77
N TYR A 35 -11.68 -3.51 0.62
CA TYR A 35 -10.91 -4.17 -0.45
C TYR A 35 -11.31 -3.74 -1.88
N TRP A 36 -12.52 -3.23 -2.07
CA TRP A 36 -13.05 -2.77 -3.36
C TRP A 36 -12.75 -1.30 -3.67
N GLU A 37 -12.02 -0.61 -2.79
CA GLU A 37 -11.72 0.81 -2.99
C GLU A 37 -10.76 1.03 -4.17
N THR A 38 -10.91 2.18 -4.83
CA THR A 38 -10.08 2.54 -5.98
C THR A 38 -8.80 3.25 -5.56
N GLU A 39 -7.73 3.11 -6.37
CA GLU A 39 -6.48 3.86 -6.20
C GLU A 39 -6.74 5.35 -6.01
N LYS A 40 -7.62 5.94 -6.83
CA LYS A 40 -7.95 7.37 -6.75
C LYS A 40 -8.45 7.79 -5.36
N SER A 41 -9.41 7.05 -4.80
CA SER A 41 -9.98 7.34 -3.47
C SER A 41 -8.96 7.13 -2.35
N VAL A 42 -8.09 6.12 -2.49
CA VAL A 42 -6.96 5.90 -1.56
C VAL A 42 -6.00 7.10 -1.59
N LEU A 43 -5.61 7.54 -2.79
CA LEU A 43 -4.67 8.65 -3.00
C LEU A 43 -5.22 10.02 -2.60
N GLU A 44 -6.55 10.18 -2.53
CA GLU A 44 -7.19 11.39 -2.01
C GLU A 44 -7.07 11.54 -0.48
N LYS A 45 -6.90 10.42 0.23
CA LYS A 45 -6.85 10.40 1.71
C LYS A 45 -5.45 10.10 2.27
N ILE A 46 -4.61 9.41 1.50
CA ILE A 46 -3.24 9.07 1.89
C ILE A 46 -2.26 10.18 1.53
N SER A 47 -1.30 10.41 2.43
CA SER A 47 -0.17 11.31 2.22
C SER A 47 1.05 10.71 2.92
N GLU A 48 2.25 11.24 2.66
CA GLU A 48 3.51 10.75 3.23
C GLU A 48 3.47 10.49 4.74
N LYS A 49 2.82 11.38 5.51
CA LYS A 49 2.73 11.26 6.98
C LYS A 49 1.95 10.04 7.47
N HIS A 50 1.13 9.43 6.61
CA HIS A 50 0.31 8.26 6.94
C HIS A 50 1.02 6.94 6.60
N LEU A 51 2.21 7.00 6.00
CA LEU A 51 2.93 5.84 5.50
C LEU A 51 4.00 5.37 6.49
N CYS A 52 4.02 4.08 6.71
CA CYS A 52 5.05 3.37 7.46
C CYS A 52 5.57 2.18 6.64
N TYR A 53 6.75 1.69 6.99
CA TYR A 53 7.40 0.60 6.26
C TYR A 53 6.76 -0.76 6.61
N PHE A 54 6.35 -1.54 5.61
CA PHE A 54 5.72 -2.87 5.76
C PHE A 54 6.68 -4.04 5.45
N GLY A 55 7.96 -3.75 5.17
CA GLY A 55 8.91 -4.79 4.78
C GLY A 55 8.89 -5.05 3.28
N LYS A 56 9.08 -6.33 2.90
CA LYS A 56 9.19 -6.77 1.50
C LYS A 56 8.03 -7.65 1.03
N CYS A 57 7.03 -7.88 1.88
CA CYS A 57 5.85 -8.70 1.57
C CYS A 57 4.60 -7.81 1.50
N PHE A 58 3.61 -8.21 0.70
CA PHE A 58 2.37 -7.45 0.52
C PHE A 58 1.56 -7.38 1.81
N ASP A 59 1.26 -8.52 2.44
CA ASP A 59 0.58 -8.62 3.73
C ASP A 59 1.57 -8.60 4.91
N GLY A 60 2.65 -7.82 4.79
CA GLY A 60 3.69 -7.73 5.81
C GLY A 60 3.23 -7.00 7.07
N ASP A 61 3.81 -7.36 8.22
CA ASP A 61 3.68 -6.57 9.44
C ASP A 61 4.30 -5.17 9.26
N PRO A 62 3.72 -4.13 9.88
CA PRO A 62 4.30 -2.80 9.87
C PRO A 62 5.58 -2.81 10.70
N MET A 63 6.73 -2.62 10.05
CA MET A 63 8.07 -2.58 10.65
C MET A 63 8.44 -1.18 11.19
N GLY A 64 7.42 -0.37 11.50
CA GLY A 64 7.54 0.95 12.15
C GLY A 64 7.89 2.12 11.22
N GLY A 65 8.18 3.25 11.86
CA GLY A 65 8.73 4.51 11.32
C GLY A 65 7.86 5.24 10.28
N ILE A 66 7.46 6.49 10.58
CA ILE A 66 6.98 7.41 9.53
C ILE A 66 8.14 7.65 8.55
N VAL A 67 7.91 7.35 7.28
CA VAL A 67 8.93 7.49 6.24
C VAL A 67 8.85 8.89 5.64
N LYS A 68 10.00 9.57 5.52
CA LYS A 68 10.08 10.94 4.98
C LYS A 68 10.62 10.97 3.54
N GLY A 69 10.20 11.96 2.76
CA GLY A 69 10.69 12.22 1.41
C GLY A 69 10.16 11.22 0.38
N ILE A 70 8.85 10.95 0.44
CA ILE A 70 8.13 10.04 -0.45
C ILE A 70 7.41 10.84 -1.54
N GLU A 71 7.57 10.39 -2.77
CA GLU A 71 6.75 10.79 -3.90
C GLU A 71 5.87 9.60 -4.30
N ILE A 72 4.54 9.79 -4.23
CA ILE A 72 3.58 8.80 -4.70
C ILE A 72 3.36 9.04 -6.19
N ILE A 73 3.77 8.08 -7.01
CA ILE A 73 3.55 8.07 -8.45
C ILE A 73 2.19 7.43 -8.71
N ARG A 74 1.31 8.19 -9.36
CA ARG A 74 0.01 7.71 -9.82
C ARG A 74 0.21 6.81 -11.03
N SER A 75 -0.46 5.67 -11.07
CA SER A 75 -0.57 4.90 -12.31
C SER A 75 -1.78 5.40 -13.09
N ASP A 76 -1.62 5.65 -14.40
CA ASP A 76 -2.76 5.93 -15.30
C ASP A 76 -3.58 4.67 -15.60
N GLU A 77 -3.14 3.52 -15.10
CA GLU A 77 -3.81 2.23 -15.22
C GLU A 77 -4.77 2.02 -14.06
N ILE A 78 -6.00 1.59 -14.38
CA ILE A 78 -6.94 1.11 -13.36
C ILE A 78 -6.36 -0.20 -12.83
N ILE A 79 -5.65 -0.15 -11.71
CA ILE A 79 -5.13 -1.35 -11.03
C ILE A 79 -6.32 -2.01 -10.31
N PRO A 80 -6.82 -3.18 -10.75
CA PRO A 80 -7.82 -3.89 -9.98
C PRO A 80 -7.20 -4.30 -8.63
N PRO A 81 -7.97 -4.27 -7.54
CA PRO A 81 -7.44 -4.64 -6.23
C PRO A 81 -6.84 -6.04 -6.29
N LYS A 82 -5.54 -6.16 -5.99
CA LYS A 82 -4.90 -7.46 -5.79
C LYS A 82 -5.45 -8.04 -4.49
N GLN A 83 -6.29 -9.07 -4.59
CA GLN A 83 -6.66 -9.88 -3.43
C GLN A 83 -5.45 -10.71 -3.00
N ALA A 84 -5.13 -10.71 -1.71
CA ALA A 84 -4.31 -11.78 -1.18
C ALA A 84 -5.09 -13.09 -1.40
N ARG A 85 -4.36 -14.15 -1.78
CA ARG A 85 -4.99 -15.45 -2.01
C ARG A 85 -5.49 -15.99 -0.66
N VAL A 86 -6.79 -15.94 -0.44
CA VAL A 86 -7.44 -16.75 0.58
C VAL A 86 -7.22 -18.21 0.20
N VAL A 87 -6.22 -18.85 0.80
CA VAL A 87 -6.03 -20.29 0.69
C VAL A 87 -7.08 -20.93 1.58
N TYR A 88 -8.18 -21.37 0.99
CA TYR A 88 -9.11 -22.27 1.66
C TYR A 88 -8.41 -23.62 1.88
N PHE A 89 -8.13 -23.97 3.14
CA PHE A 89 -7.82 -25.35 3.50
C PHE A 89 -9.14 -26.07 3.77
N PRO A 90 -9.42 -27.21 3.09
CA PRO A 90 -10.58 -28.05 3.39
C PRO A 90 -10.45 -28.75 4.75
#